data_AF-A0A0Q1AXC1-F1
#
_entry.id   AF-A0A0Q1AXC1-F1
#
_cell.length_a   1.000
_cell.length_b   1.000
_cell.length_c   1.000
_cell.angle_alpha   90.00
_cell.angle_beta   90.00
_cell.angle_gamma   90.00
#
_symmetry.space_group_name_H-M   'P 1'
#
loop_
_entity.id
_entity.type
_entity.pdbx_description
1 polymer ?
#
loop_
_entity_poly.entity_id
_entity_poly.type
_entity_poly.pdbx_seq_one_letter_code
_entity_poly.pdbx_strand_id
1 'polypeptide(L)' 'MWPWVLNLFLYFPEDKREYIPAVISMTVFLLIAVFTMRLIIVISRRQEKEAERLEQELYGNKDESGPRSDV' A
#
# COMPACT_ATOMS: atom_id res chain seq x y z
N MET A 1 -28.42 6.35 24.85
CA MET A 1 -28.19 5.11 24.08
C MET A 1 -26.77 5.12 23.51
N TRP A 2 -25.76 4.84 24.34
CA TRP A 2 -24.34 4.83 23.92
C TRP A 2 -23.40 3.90 24.74
N PRO A 3 -23.71 3.43 25.98
CA PRO A 3 -22.71 2.67 26.75
C PRO A 3 -22.67 1.15 26.50
N TRP A 4 -23.63 0.57 25.76
CA TRP A 4 -23.73 -0.88 25.60
C TRP A 4 -22.72 -1.49 24.62
N VAL A 5 -22.23 -0.69 23.66
CA VAL A 5 -21.28 -1.15 22.62
C VAL A 5 -19.92 -1.49 23.23
N LEU A 6 -19.51 -0.80 24.29
CA LEU A 6 -18.23 -1.04 24.98
C LEU A 6 -18.24 -2.37 25.76
N ASN A 7 -19.40 -2.85 26.19
CA ASN A 7 -19.52 -4.11 26.93
C ASN A 7 -19.33 -5.35 26.03
N LEU A 8 -19.47 -5.23 24.70
CA LEU A 8 -19.25 -6.35 23.77
C LEU A 8 -17.77 -6.73 23.63
N PHE A 9 -16.83 -5.81 23.94
CA PHE A 9 -15.39 -6.04 23.77
C PHE A 9 -14.62 -6.15 25.11
N LEU A 10 -15.27 -5.90 26.24
CA LEU A 10 -14.69 -6.00 27.58
C LEU A 10 -14.98 -7.35 28.27
N TYR A 11 -15.51 -8.35 27.55
CA TYR A 11 -15.51 -9.74 28.04
C TYR A 11 -14.11 -10.33 27.83
N PHE A 12 -13.29 -10.28 28.87
CA PHE A 12 -12.00 -10.91 28.87
C PHE A 12 -12.17 -12.37 29.31
N PRO A 13 -11.96 -13.38 28.45
CA PRO A 13 -11.92 -14.76 28.90
C PRO A 13 -10.91 -14.90 30.05
N GLU A 14 -11.37 -15.52 31.15
CA GLU A 14 -10.55 -15.79 32.34
C GLU A 14 -9.37 -16.69 31.98
N ASP A 15 -9.56 -17.58 30.99
CA ASP A 15 -8.53 -18.48 30.50
C ASP A 15 -7.80 -17.90 29.28
N LYS A 16 -6.51 -17.61 29.44
CA LYS A 16 -5.68 -16.92 28.42
C LYS A 16 -5.58 -17.68 27.09
N ARG A 17 -5.94 -18.96 27.08
CA ARG A 17 -5.92 -19.83 25.91
C ARG A 17 -6.92 -19.39 24.83
N GLU A 18 -8.01 -18.75 25.23
CA GLU A 18 -9.01 -18.24 24.28
C GLU A 18 -8.50 -17.06 23.43
N TYR A 19 -7.41 -16.39 23.84
CA TYR A 19 -6.76 -15.35 23.03
C TYR A 19 -5.77 -15.89 21.99
N ILE A 20 -5.35 -17.16 22.10
CA ILE A 20 -4.35 -17.75 21.19
C ILE A 20 -4.79 -17.61 19.72
N PRO A 21 -6.04 -17.91 19.33
CA PRO A 21 -6.51 -17.73 17.95
C PRO A 21 -6.46 -16.28 17.48
N ALA A 22 -6.75 -15.32 18.37
CA ALA A 22 -6.73 -13.89 18.05
C ALA A 22 -5.30 -13.39 17.80
N VAL A 23 -4.35 -13.80 18.65
CA VAL A 23 -2.93 -13.42 18.50
C VAL A 23 -2.34 -14.02 17.23
N ILE A 24 -2.67 -15.28 16.90
CA ILE A 24 -2.22 -15.93 15.66
C ILE A 24 -2.77 -15.17 14.45
N SER A 25 -4.08 -14.91 14.43
CA SER A 25 -4.73 -14.18 13.33
C SER A 25 -4.13 -12.78 13.15
N MET A 26 -3.94 -12.05 14.24
CA MET A 26 -3.34 -10.71 14.23
C MET A 26 -1.91 -10.75 13.70
N THR A 27 -1.12 -11.73 14.14
CA THR A 27 0.29 -11.88 13.72
C THR A 27 0.38 -12.20 12.23
N VAL A 28 -0.42 -13.15 11.74
CA VAL A 28 -0.46 -13.52 10.31
C VAL A 28 -0.87 -12.32 9.46
N PHE A 29 -1.93 -11.62 9.85
CA PHE A 29 -2.38 -10.44 9.12
C PHE A 29 -1.31 -9.34 9.08
N LEU A 30 -0.65 -9.08 10.21
CA LEU A 30 0.40 -8.07 10.31
C LEU A 30 1.60 -8.42 9.43
N LEU A 31 2.02 -9.70 9.43
CA LEU A 31 3.09 -10.18 8.55
C LEU A 31 2.74 -9.99 7.07
N ILE A 32 1.52 -10.34 6.67
CA ILE A 32 1.04 -10.16 5.29
C ILE A 32 0.98 -8.67 4.92
N ALA A 33 0.47 -7.82 5.81
CA ALA A 33 0.38 -6.39 5.58
C ALA A 33 1.76 -5.77 5.35
N VAL A 34 2.73 -6.08 6.22
CA VAL A 34 4.11 -5.62 6.09
C VAL A 34 4.74 -6.14 4.79
N PHE A 35 4.54 -7.43 4.48
CA PHE A 35 5.07 -8.03 3.26
C PHE A 35 4.50 -7.38 1.99
N THR A 36 3.19 -7.16 1.96
CA THR A 36 2.48 -6.50 0.85
C THR A 36 2.99 -5.08 0.65
N MET A 37 3.14 -4.32 1.74
CA MET A 37 3.69 -2.96 1.70
C MET A 37 5.10 -2.95 1.07
N ARG A 38 5.96 -3.88 1.48
CA ARG A 38 7.31 -4.02 0.93
C ARG A 38 7.28 -4.37 -0.57
N LEU A 39 6.40 -5.28 -0.99
CA LEU A 39 6.23 -5.66 -2.39
C LEU A 39 5.82 -4.47 -3.27
N ILE A 40 4.81 -3.70 -2.82
CA ILE A 40 4.32 -2.53 -3.56
C ILE A 40 5.44 -1.52 -3.77
N ILE A 41 6.24 -1.22 -2.74
CA ILE A 41 7.34 -0.26 -2.85
C ILE A 41 8.41 -0.75 -3.86
N VAL A 42 8.73 -2.05 -3.87
CA VAL A 42 9.70 -2.60 -4.82
C VAL A 42 9.20 -2.51 -6.26
N ILE A 43 7.92 -2.82 -6.49
CA ILE A 43 7.30 -2.74 -7.81
C ILE A 43 7.23 -1.28 -8.28
N SER A 44 6.81 -0.37 -7.40
CA SER A 44 6.72 1.07 -7.70
C SER A 44 8.06 1.65 -8.14
N ARG A 45 9.17 1.29 -7.47
CA ARG A 45 10.53 1.71 -7.88
C ARG A 45 10.96 1.20 -9.26
N ARG A 46 10.42 0.06 -9.71
CA ARG A 46 10.68 -0.44 -11.07
C ARG A 46 9.87 0.34 -12.10
N GLN A 47 8.61 0.61 -11.80
CA GLN A 47 7.72 1.39 -12.65
C GLN A 47 8.22 2.84 -12.82
N GLU A 48 8.73 3.45 -11.75
CA GLU A 48 9.29 4.81 -11.80
C GLU A 48 10.43 4.94 -12.82
N LYS A 49 11.36 3.98 -12.84
CA LYS A 49 12.46 3.96 -13.81
C LYS A 49 12.00 3.75 -15.25
N GLU A 50 10.93 2.99 -15.44
CA GLU A 50 10.36 2.75 -16.77
C GLU A 50 9.60 3.98 -17.27
N ALA A 51 8.87 4.65 -16.38
CA ALA A 51 8.21 5.92 -16.65
C ALA A 51 9.22 7.02 -17.02
N GLU A 52 10.32 7.16 -16.28
CA GLU A 52 11.37 8.13 -16.56
C GLU A 52 11.99 7.93 -17.95
N ARG A 53 12.22 6.67 -18.37
CA ARG A 53 12.71 6.35 -19.72
C ARG A 53 11.69 6.75 -20.79
N LEU A 54 10.42 6.44 -20.56
CA LEU A 54 9.35 6.79 -21.50
C LEU A 54 9.19 8.31 -21.63
N GLU A 55 9.31 9.05 -20.52
CA GLU A 55 9.34 10.51 -20.53
C GLU A 55 10.51 11.03 -21.36
N GLN A 56 11.73 10.52 -21.16
CA GLN A 56 12.90 10.93 -21.94
C GLN A 56 12.72 10.67 -23.45
N GLU A 57 12.12 9.55 -23.85
CA GLU A 57 11.81 9.26 -25.25
C GLU A 57 10.71 10.18 -25.82
N LEU A 58 9.71 10.54 -25.03
CA LEU A 58 8.62 11.44 -25.43
C LEU A 58 9.07 12.91 -25.55
N TYR A 59 9.92 13.39 -24.62
CA TYR A 59 10.43 14.76 -24.63
C TYR A 59 11.60 14.94 -25.61
N GLY A 60 12.51 13.97 -25.72
CA GLY A 60 13.60 14.01 -26.69
C GLY A 60 13.14 14.07 -28.15
N ASN A 61 11.93 13.58 -28.46
CA ASN A 61 11.31 13.69 -29.79
C ASN A 61 10.48 14.98 -29.99
N LYS A 62 10.11 15.68 -28.91
CA LYS A 62 9.34 16.95 -29.01
C LYS A 62 10.23 18.15 -29.35
N ASP A 63 11.51 18.08 -29.05
CA ASP A 63 12.46 19.15 -29.33
C ASP A 63 12.73 19.33 -30.83
N GLU A 64 12.47 18.29 -31.64
CA GLU A 64 12.59 18.32 -33.11
C GLU A 64 11.26 18.64 -33.83
N SER A 65 10.13 18.74 -33.11
CA SER A 65 8.79 18.93 -33.69
C SER A 65 8.00 20.07 -33.02
N GLY A 66 8.69 21.18 -32.70
CA GLY A 66 8.03 22.44 -32.38
C GLY A 66 7.22 22.96 -33.58
N PRO A 67 5.95 23.37 -33.44
CA PRO A 67 5.18 23.97 -34.52
C PRO A 67 5.93 25.19 -35.05
N ARG A 68 6.23 25.17 -36.34
CA ARG A 68 6.66 26.31 -37.11
C ARG A 68 5.60 27.41 -36.94
N SER A 69 5.87 28.36 -36.04
CA SER A 69 5.08 29.58 -35.91
C SER A 69 5.50 30.51 -37.05
N ASP A 70 5.09 30.16 -38.26
CA ASP A 70 5.13 31.05 -39.41
C ASP A 70 3.97 32.06 -39.26
N VAL A 71 4.21 33.16 -38.55
CA VAL A 71 3.42 34.41 -38.61
C VAL A 71 4.35 35.61 -38.41
#